data_AF-A0A9E3D677-F1
#
_entry.id   AF-A0A9E3D677-F1
#
_cell.length_a   1.000
_cell.length_b   1.000
_cell.length_c   1.000
_cell.angle_alpha   90.00
_cell.angle_beta   90.00
_cell.angle_gamma   90.00
#
_symmetry.space_group_name_H-M   'P 1'
#
loop_
_entity.id
_entity.type
_entity.pdbx_description
1 polymer ?
#
loop_
_entity_poly.entity_id
_entity_poly.type
_entity_poly.pdbx_seq_one_letter_code
_entity_poly.pdbx_strand_id
1 'polypeptide(L)'
;MLAAVCAGLLATSVRPAWAIPAFAHQYDVTCQKCHSVVPHLNAFGAGFMASGYRIPGIQPGAAFPISSKVNLVASSANQGSGENGASLPKAIVDEIELFTSGALGSHGSYFVEQYVLDGAMPGLVRDAWIAERVNPWSARIPVYVQAG
;
A
#
# COMPACT_ATOMS: atom_id res chain seq x y z
N MET A 1 -20.90 26.50 28.05
CA MET A 1 -21.29 25.09 27.79
C MET A 1 -21.09 24.64 26.34
N LEU A 2 -20.88 25.52 25.34
CA LEU A 2 -20.61 25.11 23.95
C LEU A 2 -19.22 24.47 23.73
N ALA A 3 -18.18 24.91 24.44
CA ALA A 3 -16.81 24.41 24.25
C ALA A 3 -16.63 22.93 24.64
N ALA A 4 -17.39 22.45 25.63
CA ALA A 4 -17.35 21.06 26.10
C ALA A 4 -17.98 20.08 25.11
N VAL A 5 -18.98 20.54 24.32
CA VAL A 5 -19.66 19.71 23.32
C VAL A 5 -18.76 19.48 22.09
N CYS A 6 -18.00 20.50 21.67
CA CYS A 6 -17.04 20.35 20.58
C CYS A 6 -15.88 19.40 20.96
N ALA A 7 -15.38 19.45 22.20
CA ALA A 7 -14.33 18.52 22.66
C ALA A 7 -14.82 17.07 22.77
N GLY A 8 -16.10 16.87 23.14
CA GLY A 8 -16.71 15.54 23.23
C GLY A 8 -16.91 14.85 21.87
N LEU A 9 -17.24 15.60 20.81
CA LEU A 9 -17.43 15.02 19.47
C LEU A 9 -16.13 14.59 18.77
N LEU A 10 -14.99 15.22 19.09
CA LEU A 10 -13.69 14.80 18.52
C LEU A 10 -13.14 13.53 19.19
N ALA A 11 -13.55 13.22 20.42
CA ALA A 11 -13.02 12.07 21.17
C ALA A 11 -13.62 10.72 20.74
N THR A 12 -14.78 10.68 20.06
CA THR A 12 -15.48 9.43 19.72
C THR A 12 -15.24 8.95 18.29
N SER A 13 -14.31 9.58 17.54
CA SER A 13 -14.03 9.26 16.14
C SER A 13 -12.64 8.66 15.91
N VAL A 14 -12.08 7.95 16.89
CA VAL A 14 -10.91 7.09 16.61
C VAL A 14 -11.44 5.82 15.94
N ARG A 15 -11.75 5.90 14.65
CA ARG A 15 -12.00 4.70 13.85
C ARG A 15 -10.69 3.92 13.78
N PRO A 16 -10.71 2.57 13.89
CA PRO A 16 -9.52 1.78 13.64
C PRO A 16 -8.97 2.18 12.27
N ALA A 17 -7.72 2.63 12.23
CA ALA A 17 -7.03 2.88 10.98
C ALA A 17 -6.94 1.53 10.26
N TRP A 18 -7.64 1.39 9.15
CA TRP A 18 -7.51 0.25 8.23
C TRP A 18 -6.20 0.44 7.44
N ALA A 19 -5.08 0.45 8.15
CA ALA A 19 -3.77 0.39 7.52
C ALA A 19 -3.66 -0.95 6.83
N ILE A 20 -3.28 -0.93 5.56
CA ILE A 20 -2.99 -2.08 4.70
C ILE A 20 -1.98 -3.01 5.41
N PRO A 21 -2.39 -4.14 6.02
CA PRO A 21 -1.49 -4.95 6.83
C PRO A 21 -1.08 -6.23 6.10
N ALA A 22 -1.13 -6.23 4.76
CA ALA A 22 -0.85 -7.41 3.92
C ALA A 22 0.45 -8.11 4.33
N PHE A 23 1.52 -7.32 4.49
CA PHE A 23 2.81 -7.81 4.96
C PHE A 23 2.88 -8.04 6.48
N ALA A 24 2.28 -7.13 7.27
CA ALA A 24 2.29 -7.18 8.73
C ALA A 24 1.68 -8.50 9.25
N HIS A 25 0.60 -8.97 8.64
CA HIS A 25 -0.03 -10.25 8.97
C HIS A 25 0.80 -11.45 8.53
N GLN A 26 1.49 -11.36 7.39
CA GLN A 26 2.29 -12.46 6.88
C GLN A 26 3.48 -12.78 7.81
N TYR A 27 4.03 -11.78 8.49
CA TYR A 27 5.19 -11.93 9.38
C TYR A 27 4.87 -11.73 10.86
N ASP A 28 3.60 -11.58 11.22
CA ASP A 28 3.13 -11.32 12.60
C ASP A 28 3.86 -10.16 13.28
N VAL A 29 3.96 -9.03 12.56
CA VAL A 29 4.58 -7.79 13.06
C VAL A 29 3.61 -6.62 12.97
N THR A 30 3.81 -5.60 13.79
CA THR A 30 3.00 -4.38 13.73
C THR A 30 3.40 -3.49 12.55
N CYS A 31 2.49 -2.64 12.06
CA CYS A 31 2.78 -1.69 10.98
C CYS A 31 3.96 -0.75 11.29
N GLN A 32 4.12 -0.37 12.56
CA GLN A 32 5.21 0.47 13.06
C GLN A 32 6.59 -0.19 12.93
N LYS A 33 6.65 -1.51 12.77
CA LYS A 33 7.90 -2.22 12.49
C LYS A 33 8.52 -1.74 11.17
N CYS A 34 7.70 -1.45 10.16
CA CYS A 34 8.15 -1.01 8.84
C CYS A 34 7.95 0.47 8.56
N HIS A 35 6.97 1.13 9.16
CA HIS A 35 6.63 2.52 8.85
C HIS A 35 6.96 3.48 9.99
N SER A 36 7.55 4.64 9.64
CA SER A 36 7.66 5.79 10.56
C SER A 36 6.35 6.57 10.59
N VAL A 37 5.75 6.76 9.41
CA VAL A 37 4.40 7.25 9.18
C VAL A 37 3.91 6.57 7.92
N VAL A 38 2.72 5.96 7.91
CA VAL A 38 2.22 5.32 6.69
C VAL A 38 2.00 6.39 5.61
N PRO A 39 2.49 6.21 4.36
CA PRO A 39 3.14 5.02 3.79
C PRO A 39 4.68 5.05 3.81
N HIS A 40 5.32 6.08 4.38
CA HIS A 40 6.78 6.19 4.46
C HIS A 40 7.42 5.07 5.29
N LEU A 41 8.43 4.43 4.70
CA LEU A 41 9.20 3.37 5.34
C LEU A 41 10.25 3.95 6.30
N ASN A 42 10.47 3.24 7.40
CA ASN A 42 11.65 3.42 8.25
C ASN A 42 12.82 2.56 7.69
N ALA A 43 13.98 2.59 8.36
CA ALA A 43 15.15 1.83 7.92
C ALA A 43 14.92 0.31 7.85
N PHE A 44 14.14 -0.25 8.77
CA PHE A 44 13.78 -1.67 8.75
C PHE A 44 12.88 -1.98 7.53
N GLY A 45 11.84 -1.16 7.29
CA GLY A 45 10.94 -1.33 6.15
C GLY A 45 11.67 -1.23 4.80
N ALA A 46 12.57 -0.25 4.66
CA ALA A 46 13.40 -0.12 3.46
C ALA A 46 14.32 -1.34 3.26
N GLY A 47 14.95 -1.83 4.33
CA GLY A 47 15.76 -3.04 4.28
C GLY A 47 14.96 -4.31 3.97
N PHE A 48 13.73 -4.41 4.47
CA PHE A 48 12.81 -5.50 4.20
C PHE A 48 12.40 -5.54 2.72
N MET A 49 11.99 -4.39 2.15
CA MET A 49 11.70 -4.25 0.72
C MET A 49 12.94 -4.60 -0.13
N ALA A 50 14.10 -4.05 0.22
CA ALA A 50 15.37 -4.31 -0.47
C ALA A 50 15.86 -5.76 -0.33
N SER A 51 15.32 -6.54 0.61
CA SER A 51 15.62 -7.96 0.78
C SER A 51 14.65 -8.87 0.01
N GLY A 52 13.84 -8.29 -0.88
CA GLY A 52 12.83 -9.03 -1.65
C GLY A 52 11.70 -9.54 -0.75
N TYR A 53 11.25 -8.72 0.18
CA TYR A 53 10.19 -9.01 1.13
C TYR A 53 10.46 -10.22 2.04
N ARG A 54 11.71 -10.31 2.56
CA ARG A 54 12.16 -11.38 3.45
C ARG A 54 12.76 -10.83 4.74
N ILE A 55 12.47 -11.49 5.87
CA ILE A 55 13.18 -11.30 7.13
C ILE A 55 14.09 -12.52 7.37
N PRO A 56 15.41 -12.35 7.49
CA PRO A 56 16.32 -13.46 7.75
C PRO A 56 15.92 -14.27 8.99
N GLY A 57 15.85 -15.59 8.84
CA GLY A 57 15.51 -16.51 9.93
C GLY A 57 14.02 -16.57 10.29
N ILE A 58 13.14 -15.87 9.56
CA ILE A 58 11.69 -15.92 9.76
C ILE A 58 11.03 -16.48 8.50
N GLN A 59 10.26 -17.55 8.69
CA GLN A 59 9.41 -18.08 7.64
C GLN A 59 8.07 -17.33 7.65
N PRO A 60 7.64 -16.71 6.54
CA PRO A 60 6.32 -16.09 6.49
C PRO A 60 5.20 -17.11 6.69
N GLY A 61 4.11 -16.69 7.33
CA GLY A 61 2.88 -17.48 7.44
C GLY A 61 2.17 -17.68 6.09
N ALA A 62 1.10 -18.48 6.10
CA ALA A 62 0.34 -18.86 4.89
C ALA A 62 -0.53 -17.73 4.29
N ALA A 63 -0.38 -16.49 4.73
CA ALA A 63 -1.17 -15.37 4.23
C ALA A 63 -0.67 -14.93 2.86
N PHE A 64 -1.60 -14.75 1.91
CA PHE A 64 -1.31 -14.07 0.64
C PHE A 64 -1.40 -12.56 0.85
N PRO A 65 -0.31 -11.81 0.62
CA PRO A 65 -0.22 -10.39 1.00
C PRO A 65 -0.90 -9.47 -0.01
N ILE A 66 -2.23 -9.53 -0.09
CA ILE A 66 -3.05 -8.60 -0.89
C ILE A 66 -3.66 -7.50 -0.02
N SER A 67 -3.80 -6.31 -0.59
CA SER A 67 -4.40 -5.16 0.07
C SER A 67 -5.07 -4.20 -0.90
N SER A 68 -5.92 -3.32 -0.36
CA SER A 68 -6.59 -2.28 -1.12
C SER A 68 -6.47 -0.90 -0.47
N LYS A 69 -6.35 0.13 -1.31
CA LYS A 69 -6.46 1.55 -0.92
C LYS A 69 -7.67 2.13 -1.66
N VAL A 70 -8.47 2.92 -0.94
CA VAL A 70 -9.62 3.62 -1.52
C VAL A 70 -9.46 5.09 -1.24
N ASN A 71 -9.44 5.91 -2.29
CA ASN A 71 -9.45 7.36 -2.19
C ASN A 71 -10.85 7.90 -2.46
N LEU A 72 -11.34 8.74 -1.56
CA LEU A 72 -12.64 9.40 -1.65
C LEU A 72 -12.42 10.90 -1.72
N VAL A 73 -13.02 11.56 -2.70
CA VAL A 73 -12.90 13.01 -2.85
C VAL A 73 -14.28 13.64 -2.84
N ALA A 74 -14.44 14.67 -2.00
CA ALA A 74 -15.63 15.50 -1.93
C ALA A 74 -15.26 16.97 -2.17
N SER A 75 -16.02 17.67 -3.02
CA SER A 75 -15.80 19.07 -3.42
C SER A 75 -17.11 19.87 -3.42
N SER A 76 -17.01 21.19 -3.28
CA SER A 76 -18.17 22.09 -3.42
C SER A 76 -18.62 22.27 -4.87
N ALA A 77 -17.72 21.99 -5.81
CA ALA A 77 -17.99 21.96 -7.24
C ALA A 77 -18.08 20.50 -7.74
N ASN A 78 -18.73 20.30 -8.88
CA ASN A 78 -18.69 19.00 -9.55
C ASN A 78 -17.24 18.66 -9.92
N GLN A 79 -16.90 17.37 -9.86
CA GLN A 79 -15.53 16.90 -10.04
C GLN A 79 -15.22 16.63 -11.51
N GLY A 80 -13.97 16.85 -11.92
CA GLY A 80 -13.47 16.51 -13.25
C GLY A 80 -14.08 17.30 -14.42
N SER A 81 -13.45 17.15 -15.58
CA SER A 81 -13.96 17.53 -16.89
C SER A 81 -13.99 16.27 -17.74
N GLY A 82 -15.08 15.50 -17.64
CA GLY A 82 -15.23 14.26 -18.40
C GLY A 82 -15.19 14.48 -19.91
N GLU A 83 -15.03 13.41 -20.68
CA GLU A 83 -15.18 13.47 -22.13
C GLU A 83 -16.51 14.15 -22.48
N ASN A 84 -16.45 15.16 -23.35
CA ASN A 84 -17.57 16.02 -23.76
C ASN A 84 -18.03 17.09 -22.75
N GLY A 85 -17.24 17.36 -21.70
CA GLY A 85 -17.55 18.42 -20.72
C GLY A 85 -18.53 18.00 -19.62
N ALA A 86 -18.82 16.70 -19.50
CA ALA A 86 -19.65 16.17 -18.42
C ALA A 86 -18.89 16.19 -17.08
N SER A 87 -19.51 16.74 -16.03
CA SER A 87 -18.89 16.81 -14.70
C SER A 87 -19.32 15.63 -13.84
N LEU A 88 -18.39 14.98 -13.15
CA LEU A 88 -18.66 13.95 -12.14
C LEU A 88 -19.35 14.57 -10.91
N PRO A 89 -20.10 13.77 -10.12
CA PRO A 89 -20.70 14.23 -8.88
C PRO A 89 -19.69 14.89 -7.93
N LYS A 90 -20.20 15.71 -7.00
CA LYS A 90 -19.39 16.40 -5.98
C LYS A 90 -18.65 15.47 -5.03
N ALA A 91 -19.13 14.24 -4.86
CA ALA A 91 -18.49 13.20 -4.07
C ALA A 91 -18.30 11.97 -4.96
N ILE A 92 -17.06 11.51 -5.07
CA ILE A 92 -16.69 10.35 -5.88
C ILE A 92 -15.78 9.41 -5.11
N VAL A 93 -15.80 8.15 -5.50
CA VAL A 93 -14.63 7.29 -5.32
C VAL A 93 -13.66 7.67 -6.43
N ASP A 94 -12.57 8.30 -6.05
CA ASP A 94 -11.56 8.81 -6.98
C ASP A 94 -10.60 7.69 -7.39
N GLU A 95 -10.26 6.82 -6.45
CA GLU A 95 -9.30 5.75 -6.70
C GLU A 95 -9.67 4.50 -5.89
N ILE A 96 -9.53 3.34 -6.54
CA ILE A 96 -9.43 2.05 -5.86
C ILE A 96 -8.17 1.39 -6.40
N GLU A 97 -7.23 1.10 -5.52
CA GLU A 97 -5.95 0.51 -5.87
C GLU A 97 -5.74 -0.79 -5.10
N LEU A 98 -5.28 -1.83 -5.79
CA LEU A 98 -4.90 -3.10 -5.20
C LEU A 98 -3.38 -3.24 -5.21
N PHE A 99 -2.82 -3.74 -4.10
CA PHE A 99 -1.40 -3.98 -3.97
C PHE A 99 -1.17 -5.42 -3.54
N THR A 100 -0.20 -6.06 -4.15
CA THR A 100 0.35 -7.33 -3.67
C THR A 100 1.85 -7.37 -3.93
N SER A 101 2.60 -7.92 -2.98
CA SER A 101 4.05 -8.05 -3.10
C SER A 101 4.58 -9.12 -2.18
N GLY A 102 5.68 -9.76 -2.55
CA GLY A 102 6.24 -10.81 -1.71
C GLY A 102 7.41 -11.55 -2.31
N ALA A 103 7.89 -12.53 -1.56
CA ALA A 103 8.90 -13.48 -1.98
C ALA A 103 8.32 -14.50 -2.98
N LEU A 104 9.09 -14.83 -4.02
CA LEU A 104 8.83 -15.92 -4.96
C LEU A 104 10.03 -16.89 -4.92
N GLY A 105 9.82 -18.11 -4.41
CA GLY A 105 10.90 -19.09 -4.26
C GLY A 105 12.03 -18.61 -3.33
N SER A 106 13.26 -19.10 -3.57
CA SER A 106 14.42 -18.81 -2.73
C SER A 106 15.16 -17.53 -3.11
N HIS A 107 14.95 -16.97 -4.32
CA HIS A 107 15.70 -15.83 -4.83
C HIS A 107 14.83 -14.73 -5.48
N GLY A 108 13.57 -15.03 -5.79
CA GLY A 108 12.68 -14.11 -6.50
C GLY A 108 11.84 -13.24 -5.57
N SER A 109 11.33 -12.14 -6.09
CA SER A 109 10.31 -11.31 -5.45
C SER A 109 9.47 -10.62 -6.52
N TYR A 110 8.29 -10.16 -6.13
CA TYR A 110 7.39 -9.47 -7.03
C TYR A 110 6.68 -8.32 -6.32
N PHE A 111 6.17 -7.40 -7.13
CA PHE A 111 5.29 -6.32 -6.71
C PHE A 111 4.29 -6.05 -7.83
N VAL A 112 3.04 -5.80 -7.46
CA VAL A 112 1.97 -5.40 -8.37
C VAL A 112 1.12 -4.34 -7.67
N GLU A 113 0.93 -3.23 -8.34
CA GLU A 113 0.07 -2.10 -7.98
C GLU A 113 -0.89 -1.85 -9.15
N GLN A 114 -2.17 -2.15 -8.92
CA GLN A 114 -3.22 -2.12 -9.92
C GLN A 114 -4.28 -1.11 -9.52
N TYR A 115 -4.51 -0.09 -10.35
CA TYR A 115 -5.73 0.69 -10.23
C TYR A 115 -6.91 -0.13 -10.74
N VAL A 116 -7.86 -0.43 -9.86
CA VAL A 116 -9.18 -0.92 -10.28
C VAL A 116 -9.99 0.23 -10.83
N LEU A 117 -9.88 1.40 -10.20
CA LEU A 117 -10.55 2.63 -10.58
C LEU A 117 -9.57 3.80 -10.38
N ASP A 118 -9.52 4.72 -11.35
CA ASP A 118 -8.76 5.97 -11.30
C ASP A 118 -9.58 7.08 -11.98
N GLY A 119 -9.87 8.16 -11.26
CA GLY A 119 -10.67 9.28 -11.75
C GLY A 119 -12.08 8.89 -12.22
N ALA A 120 -12.71 7.91 -11.56
CA ALA A 120 -13.98 7.29 -11.96
C ALA A 120 -13.97 6.55 -13.32
N MET A 121 -12.78 6.25 -13.85
CA MET A 121 -12.58 5.42 -15.03
C MET A 121 -11.96 4.07 -14.64
N PRO A 122 -12.07 3.02 -15.48
CA PRO A 122 -11.30 1.79 -15.27
C PRO A 122 -9.81 2.11 -15.17
N GLY A 123 -9.17 1.65 -14.09
CA GLY A 123 -7.77 1.92 -13.85
C GLY A 123 -6.84 1.06 -14.73
N LEU A 124 -5.63 1.57 -14.97
CA LEU A 124 -4.54 0.84 -15.63
C LEU A 124 -3.61 0.22 -14.59
N VAL A 125 -2.77 -0.73 -15.01
CA VAL A 125 -1.64 -1.19 -14.17
C VAL A 125 -0.74 0.01 -13.93
N ARG A 126 -0.48 0.31 -12.66
CA ARG A 126 0.39 1.42 -12.29
C ARG A 126 1.84 1.00 -12.28
N ASP A 127 2.12 -0.11 -11.59
CA ASP A 127 3.45 -0.69 -11.51
C ASP A 127 3.33 -2.21 -11.32
N ALA A 128 4.19 -2.97 -11.97
CA ALA A 128 4.24 -4.41 -11.83
C ALA A 128 5.63 -4.89 -12.22
N TRP A 129 6.31 -5.60 -11.32
CA TRP A 129 7.62 -6.14 -11.61
C TRP A 129 7.89 -7.44 -10.87
N ILE A 130 8.84 -8.18 -11.43
CA ILE A 130 9.50 -9.32 -10.80
C ILE A 130 11.00 -9.03 -10.70
N ALA A 131 11.62 -9.46 -9.61
CA ALA A 131 13.04 -9.27 -9.37
C ALA A 131 13.67 -10.56 -8.84
N GLU A 132 14.80 -10.97 -9.41
CA GLU A 132 15.58 -12.14 -9.00
C GLU A 132 16.91 -11.69 -8.39
N ARG A 133 17.23 -12.19 -7.20
CA ARG A 133 18.52 -11.91 -6.56
C ARG A 133 19.63 -12.74 -7.20
N VAL A 134 20.58 -12.07 -7.85
CA VAL A 134 21.65 -12.73 -8.63
C VAL A 134 22.94 -12.98 -7.86
N ASN A 135 23.07 -12.46 -6.64
CA ASN A 135 24.24 -12.68 -5.80
C ASN A 135 23.90 -13.45 -4.50
N PRO A 136 24.89 -14.08 -3.83
CA PRO A 136 24.66 -14.89 -2.63
C PRO A 136 24.06 -14.10 -1.48
N TRP A 137 23.16 -14.71 -0.69
CA TRP A 137 22.48 -14.08 0.45
C TRP A 137 23.42 -13.48 1.51
N SER A 138 24.66 -13.99 1.60
CA SER A 138 25.72 -13.46 2.46
C SER A 138 26.36 -12.15 1.96
N ALA A 139 26.08 -11.73 0.72
CA ALA A 139 26.61 -10.50 0.17
C ALA A 139 26.05 -9.27 0.90
N ARG A 140 26.94 -8.33 1.26
CA ARG A 140 26.60 -7.09 1.97
C ARG A 140 25.60 -6.22 1.21
N ILE A 141 25.74 -6.17 -0.12
CA ILE A 141 24.87 -5.38 -0.99
C ILE A 141 24.11 -6.38 -1.86
N PRO A 142 22.77 -6.43 -1.79
CA PRO A 142 21.99 -7.30 -2.66
C PRO A 142 22.01 -6.76 -4.10
N VAL A 143 22.07 -7.66 -5.08
CA VAL A 143 21.98 -7.32 -6.50
C VAL A 143 20.80 -8.08 -7.10
N TYR A 144 19.92 -7.36 -7.78
CA TYR A 144 18.73 -7.91 -8.42
C TYR A 144 18.76 -7.64 -9.92
N VAL A 145 18.24 -8.60 -10.70
CA VAL A 145 17.77 -8.36 -12.06
C VAL A 145 16.27 -8.22 -12.00
N GLN A 146 15.74 -7.10 -12.47
CA GLN A 146 14.31 -6.78 -12.44
C GLN A 146 13.74 -6.66 -13.85
N ALA A 147 12.51 -7.13 -14.02
CA ALA A 147 11.70 -6.95 -15.22
C ALA A 147 10.30 -6.47 -14.82
N GLY A 148 9.79 -5.46 -15.52
CA GLY A 148 8.52 -4.80 -15.25
C GLY A 148 8.39 -3.55 -16.10
#